data_AF-A0A410RI72-F1
#
_entry.id   AF-A0A410RI72-F1
#
_cell.length_a   1.000
_cell.length_b   1.000
_cell.length_c   1.000
_cell.angle_alpha   90.00
_cell.angle_beta   90.00
_cell.angle_gamma   90.00
#
_symmetry.space_group_name_H-M   'P 1'
#
loop_
_entity.id
_entity.type
_entity.pdbx_description
1 polymer ?
#
loop_
_entity_poly.entity_id
_entity_poly.type
_entity_poly.pdbx_seq_one_letter_code
_entity_poly.pdbx_strand_id
1 'polypeptide(L)'
;MRRDAFDSLQAAGIRGLLGCKTELRFRQKTPPDILELQLELRGRMHRDCLPPDLEPPCPTCGRVGLRLPDDLILDATSLPTDIDLFRLGDYGTVLIGTDRFKDAVEQGGWAGISFRELPVR
;
A
#
# COMPACT_ATOMS: atom_id res chain seq x y z
N MET A 1 10.40 -7.42 0.40
CA MET A 1 9.58 -8.55 0.91
C MET A 1 10.39 -9.83 0.85
N ARG A 2 10.31 -10.73 1.84
CA ARG A 2 10.96 -12.05 1.75
C ARG A 2 10.28 -12.93 0.70
N ARG A 3 11.05 -13.75 -0.02
CA ARG A 3 10.54 -14.61 -1.11
C ARG A 3 9.46 -15.59 -0.65
N ASP A 4 9.65 -16.22 0.51
CA ASP A 4 8.69 -17.17 1.09
C ASP A 4 7.34 -16.53 1.39
N ALA A 5 7.34 -15.31 1.94
CA ALA A 5 6.12 -14.55 2.18
C ALA A 5 5.43 -14.16 0.85
N PHE A 6 6.20 -13.75 -0.17
CA PHE A 6 5.66 -13.43 -1.49
C PHE A 6 4.96 -14.62 -2.13
N ASP A 7 5.60 -15.79 -2.10
CA ASP A 7 5.05 -17.02 -2.68
C ASP A 7 3.79 -17.48 -1.96
N SER A 8 3.78 -17.36 -0.63
CA SER A 8 2.60 -17.71 0.16
C SER A 8 1.42 -16.77 -0.12
N LEU A 9 1.64 -15.46 -0.29
CA LEU A 9 0.58 -14.54 -0.70
C LEU A 9 0.08 -14.82 -2.12
N GLN A 10 0.98 -15.14 -3.06
CA GLN A 10 0.57 -15.55 -4.41
C GLN A 10 -0.24 -16.85 -4.39
N ALA A 11 0.16 -17.83 -3.58
CA ALA A 11 -0.58 -19.08 -3.40
C ALA A 11 -1.95 -18.88 -2.75
N ALA A 12 -2.10 -17.90 -1.85
CA ALA A 12 -3.40 -17.45 -1.32
C ALA A 12 -4.24 -16.67 -2.35
N GLY A 13 -3.68 -16.43 -3.54
CA GLY A 13 -4.31 -15.77 -4.67
C GLY A 13 -4.43 -14.25 -4.55
N ILE A 14 -3.61 -13.62 -3.70
CA ILE A 14 -3.58 -12.16 -3.57
C ILE A 14 -3.23 -11.52 -4.91
N ARG A 15 -4.06 -10.58 -5.35
CA ARG A 15 -4.01 -9.97 -6.68
C ARG A 15 -3.15 -8.70 -6.69
N GLY A 16 -2.50 -8.44 -7.81
CA GLY A 16 -1.70 -7.23 -8.02
C GLY A 16 -0.30 -7.26 -7.43
N LEU A 17 0.17 -8.41 -6.92
CA LEU A 17 1.52 -8.56 -6.38
C LEU A 17 2.55 -8.80 -7.49
N LEU A 18 3.40 -7.81 -7.70
CA LEU A 18 4.57 -7.90 -8.58
C LEU A 18 5.84 -7.73 -7.73
N GLY A 19 6.74 -8.70 -7.86
CA GLY A 19 8.03 -8.72 -7.18
C GLY A 19 9.19 -8.79 -8.17
N CYS A 20 10.20 -7.97 -7.99
CA CYS A 20 11.46 -8.06 -8.74
C CYS A 20 12.62 -8.38 -7.79
N LYS A 21 13.67 -9.00 -8.33
CA LYS A 21 14.88 -9.28 -7.56
C LYS A 21 15.55 -7.97 -7.16
N THR A 22 15.96 -7.89 -5.90
CA THR A 22 16.75 -6.74 -5.42
C THR A 22 18.23 -6.89 -5.72
N GLU A 23 18.93 -5.77 -5.91
CA GLU A 23 20.40 -5.72 -5.99
C GLU A 23 21.04 -5.44 -4.62
N LEU A 24 20.34 -5.81 -3.53
CA LEU A 24 20.81 -5.62 -2.17
C LEU A 24 21.96 -6.58 -1.86
N ARG A 25 23.01 -6.04 -1.22
CA ARG A 25 24.13 -6.82 -0.69
C ARG A 25 24.09 -6.82 0.83
N PHE A 26 23.96 -7.99 1.42
CA PHE A 26 23.97 -8.15 2.86
C PHE A 26 25.36 -8.48 3.36
N ARG A 27 25.66 -8.05 4.59
CA ARG A 27 26.93 -8.39 5.27
C ARG A 27 26.96 -9.84 5.79
N GLN A 28 25.80 -10.46 5.96
CA GLN A 28 25.68 -11.82 6.51
C GLN A 28 26.00 -12.90 5.46
N LYS A 29 26.51 -14.07 5.92
CA LYS A 29 26.92 -15.19 5.05
C LYS A 29 25.76 -15.80 4.25
N THR A 30 24.59 -15.88 4.85
CA THR A 30 23.36 -16.46 4.25
C THR A 30 22.27 -15.40 4.23
N PRO A 31 22.27 -14.49 3.24
CA PRO A 31 21.24 -13.46 3.13
C PRO A 31 19.86 -14.09 2.87
N PRO A 32 18.77 -13.49 3.40
CA PRO A 32 17.44 -13.83 2.95
C PRO A 32 17.27 -13.41 1.48
N ASP A 33 16.47 -14.17 0.74
CA ASP A 33 16.04 -13.75 -0.59
C ASP A 33 14.96 -12.67 -0.44
N ILE A 34 15.28 -11.45 -0.89
CA ILE A 34 14.42 -10.26 -0.79
C ILE A 34 14.04 -9.78 -2.17
N LEU A 35 12.74 -9.63 -2.36
CA LEU A 35 12.10 -9.01 -3.52
C LEU A 35 11.73 -7.55 -3.24
N GLU A 36 11.90 -6.69 -4.22
CA GLU A 36 11.30 -5.35 -4.26
C GLU A 36 9.88 -5.48 -4.80
N LEU A 37 8.91 -4.84 -4.12
CA LEU A 37 7.51 -4.85 -4.55
C LEU A 37 7.22 -3.64 -5.40
N GLN A 38 6.65 -3.88 -6.58
CA GLN A 38 6.00 -2.84 -7.37
C GLN A 38 4.54 -2.76 -6.93
N LEU A 39 4.14 -1.61 -6.40
CA LEU A 39 2.76 -1.33 -6.00
C LEU A 39 2.24 -0.13 -6.80
N GLU A 40 1.09 -0.31 -7.43
CA GLU A 40 0.44 0.74 -8.21
C GLU A 40 -0.12 1.85 -7.32
N LEU A 41 -0.20 3.07 -7.86
CA LEU A 41 -0.87 4.21 -7.26
C LEU A 41 -2.36 4.19 -7.67
N ARG A 42 -3.24 3.81 -6.74
CA ARG A 42 -4.68 3.59 -6.99
C ARG A 42 -5.51 4.12 -5.83
N GLY A 43 -6.82 4.29 -6.03
CA GLY A 43 -7.70 4.89 -5.04
C GLY A 43 -7.40 6.36 -4.76
N ARG A 44 -8.28 6.99 -3.99
CA ARG A 44 -8.19 8.40 -3.56
C ARG A 44 -8.71 8.56 -2.14
N MET A 45 -8.25 9.62 -1.49
CA MET A 45 -8.86 10.13 -0.27
C MET A 45 -10.24 10.70 -0.57
N HIS A 46 -11.19 10.46 0.32
CA HIS A 46 -12.48 11.13 0.25
C HIS A 46 -12.33 12.61 0.64
N ARG A 47 -13.08 13.51 0.00
CA ARG A 47 -13.00 14.96 0.27
C ARG A 47 -13.25 15.34 1.72
N ASP A 48 -14.03 14.53 2.44
CA ASP A 48 -14.41 14.80 3.83
C ASP A 48 -13.24 14.70 4.82
N CYS A 49 -12.13 14.04 4.46
CA CYS A 49 -10.91 14.04 5.28
C CYS A 49 -9.89 15.09 4.84
N LEU A 50 -10.20 15.91 3.83
CA LEU A 50 -9.31 16.98 3.36
C LEU A 50 -9.58 18.28 4.13
N PRO A 51 -8.53 19.06 4.45
CA PRO A 51 -8.71 20.34 5.10
C PRO A 51 -9.46 21.31 4.18
N PRO A 52 -10.40 22.11 4.70
CA PRO A 52 -11.20 23.03 3.88
C PRO A 52 -10.37 24.16 3.27
N ASP A 53 -9.22 24.47 3.88
CA ASP A 53 -8.23 25.45 3.44
C ASP A 53 -7.08 24.82 2.64
N LEU A 54 -7.29 23.63 2.07
CA LEU A 54 -6.29 22.98 1.22
C LEU A 54 -5.94 23.87 0.03
N GLU A 55 -4.68 24.31 0.00
CA GLU A 55 -4.14 25.09 -1.10
C GLU A 55 -4.18 24.29 -2.41
N PRO A 56 -4.40 24.97 -3.55
CA PRO A 56 -4.34 24.32 -4.86
C PRO A 56 -2.94 23.73 -5.12
N PRO A 57 -2.82 22.72 -6.01
CA PRO A 57 -1.52 22.16 -6.38
C PRO A 57 -0.54 23.22 -6.85
N CYS A 58 0.74 23.07 -6.51
CA CYS A 58 1.80 23.97 -6.96
C CYS A 58 1.75 24.13 -8.50
N PRO A 59 1.66 25.35 -9.05
CA PRO A 59 1.53 25.55 -10.49
C PRO A 59 2.77 25.09 -11.28
N THR A 60 3.92 24.95 -10.61
CA THR A 60 5.18 24.52 -11.24
C THR A 60 5.32 23.00 -11.29
N CYS A 61 5.03 22.30 -10.19
CA CYS A 61 5.33 20.86 -10.06
C CYS A 61 4.10 19.99 -9.77
N GLY A 62 2.91 20.57 -9.61
CA GLY A 62 1.67 19.86 -9.30
C GLY A 62 1.60 19.25 -7.89
N ARG A 63 2.61 19.47 -7.05
CA ARG A 63 2.62 18.95 -5.67
C ARG A 63 1.53 19.63 -4.83
N VAL A 64 0.77 18.82 -4.10
CA VAL A 64 -0.15 19.28 -3.05
C VAL A 64 0.55 19.22 -1.70
N GLY A 65 0.52 20.32 -0.95
CA GLY A 65 1.13 20.46 0.38
C GLY A 65 0.32 19.80 1.51
N LEU A 66 -0.17 18.58 1.30
CA LEU A 66 -1.05 17.89 2.24
C LEU A 66 -0.23 17.08 3.26
N ARG A 67 -0.59 17.20 4.55
CA ARG A 67 -0.20 16.23 5.57
C ARG A 67 -1.22 15.09 5.60
N LEU A 68 -0.76 13.88 5.88
CA LEU A 68 -1.65 12.73 6.04
C LEU A 68 -2.70 13.05 7.12
N PRO A 69 -4.01 13.00 6.81
CA PRO A 69 -5.05 13.19 7.81
C PRO A 69 -5.00 12.08 8.87
N ASP A 70 -5.20 12.44 10.14
CA ASP A 70 -5.29 11.47 11.23
C ASP A 70 -6.51 10.53 11.00
N ASP A 71 -7.64 11.12 10.63
CA ASP A 71 -8.89 10.43 10.25
C ASP A 71 -8.98 10.25 8.73
N LEU A 72 -8.07 9.46 8.18
CA LEU A 72 -8.06 9.10 6.75
C LEU A 72 -9.36 8.38 6.34
N ILE A 73 -10.03 8.89 5.30
CA ILE A 73 -11.23 8.28 4.68
C ILE A 73 -10.93 7.97 3.22
N LEU A 74 -11.33 6.79 2.74
CA LEU A 74 -11.18 6.38 1.34
C LEU A 74 -12.44 6.71 0.53
N ASP A 75 -12.27 7.19 -0.70
CA ASP A 75 -13.36 7.38 -1.67
C ASP A 75 -13.72 6.04 -2.33
N ALA A 76 -14.90 5.52 -2.02
CA ALA A 76 -15.43 4.23 -2.47
C ALA A 76 -15.41 4.09 -3.99
N THR A 77 -15.73 5.17 -4.71
CA THR A 77 -15.87 5.16 -6.16
C THR A 77 -14.52 5.05 -6.88
N SER A 78 -13.44 5.36 -6.18
CA SER A 78 -12.07 5.32 -6.69
C SER A 78 -11.35 3.99 -6.41
N LEU A 79 -11.90 3.15 -5.54
CA LEU A 79 -11.22 1.94 -5.06
C LEU A 79 -11.16 0.87 -6.16
N PRO A 80 -9.98 0.27 -6.38
CA PRO A 80 -9.84 -0.80 -7.35
C PRO A 80 -10.48 -2.09 -6.83
N THR A 81 -11.11 -2.86 -7.72
CA THR A 81 -11.74 -4.15 -7.39
C THR A 81 -10.88 -5.35 -7.82
N ASP A 82 -9.78 -5.10 -8.53
CA ASP A 82 -8.93 -6.07 -9.23
C ASP A 82 -7.60 -6.35 -8.52
N ILE A 83 -7.21 -5.56 -7.51
CA ILE A 83 -5.96 -5.70 -6.76
C ILE A 83 -6.23 -5.70 -5.25
N ASP A 84 -5.39 -6.41 -4.49
CA ASP A 84 -5.58 -6.60 -3.06
C ASP A 84 -4.60 -5.78 -2.20
N LEU A 85 -3.54 -5.20 -2.81
CA LEU A 85 -2.56 -4.32 -2.16
C LEU A 85 -2.10 -3.23 -3.13
N PHE A 86 -2.17 -1.96 -2.72
CA PHE A 86 -1.73 -0.82 -3.53
C PHE A 86 -1.26 0.36 -2.67
N ARG A 87 -0.68 1.37 -3.32
CA ARG A 87 -0.37 2.67 -2.71
C ARG A 87 -1.47 3.67 -3.02
N LEU A 88 -1.86 4.48 -2.06
CA LEU A 88 -2.94 5.45 -2.27
C LEU A 88 -2.53 6.50 -3.32
N GLY A 89 -3.36 6.74 -4.33
CA GLY A 89 -2.98 7.49 -5.52
C GLY A 89 -2.59 8.95 -5.26
N ASP A 90 -3.32 9.61 -4.36
CA ASP A 90 -3.09 10.99 -3.94
C ASP A 90 -2.24 11.10 -2.65
N TYR A 91 -1.80 9.96 -2.09
CA TYR A 91 -0.87 9.92 -0.96
C TYR A 91 -0.02 8.63 -0.95
N GLY A 92 0.89 8.52 -1.91
CA GLY A 92 1.61 7.27 -2.25
C GLY A 92 2.50 6.64 -1.16
N THR A 93 2.63 7.27 0.02
CA THR A 93 3.30 6.69 1.18
C THR A 93 2.37 5.79 2.01
N VAL A 94 1.05 5.85 1.79
CA VAL A 94 0.06 5.00 2.45
C VAL A 94 -0.16 3.73 1.63
N LEU A 95 -0.08 2.59 2.31
CA LEU A 95 -0.43 1.28 1.76
C LEU A 95 -1.88 0.94 2.12
N ILE A 96 -2.65 0.53 1.12
CA ILE A 96 -4.02 0.06 1.29
C ILE A 96 -4.07 -1.42 0.91
N GLY A 97 -4.57 -2.24 1.83
CA GLY A 97 -4.81 -3.67 1.60
C GLY A 97 -6.27 -4.00 1.82
N THR A 98 -6.78 -4.99 1.07
CA THR A 98 -8.13 -5.54 1.30
C THR A 98 -8.14 -6.48 2.51
N ASP A 99 -9.32 -6.79 3.04
CA ASP A 99 -9.48 -7.80 4.09
C ASP A 99 -8.86 -9.14 3.69
N ARG A 100 -8.99 -9.51 2.41
CA ARG A 100 -8.35 -10.71 1.85
C ARG A 100 -6.84 -10.69 2.03
N PHE A 101 -6.19 -9.55 1.79
CA PHE A 101 -4.75 -9.40 2.01
C PHE A 101 -4.40 -9.49 3.49
N LYS A 102 -5.16 -8.80 4.36
CA LYS A 102 -4.99 -8.87 5.82
C LYS A 102 -5.06 -10.32 6.31
N ASP A 103 -6.11 -11.06 5.93
CA ASP A 103 -6.33 -12.43 6.35
C ASP A 103 -5.19 -13.36 5.90
N ALA A 104 -4.71 -13.20 4.66
CA ALA A 104 -3.57 -13.97 4.16
C ALA A 104 -2.28 -13.66 4.94
N VAL A 105 -2.06 -12.40 5.33
CA VAL A 105 -0.91 -12.00 6.16
C VAL A 105 -0.99 -12.60 7.56
N GLU A 106 -2.15 -12.55 8.19
CA GLU A 106 -2.38 -13.10 9.53
C GLU A 106 -2.22 -14.63 9.55
N GLN A 107 -2.76 -15.33 8.54
CA GLN A 107 -2.59 -16.78 8.37
C GLN A 107 -1.14 -17.18 8.11
N GLY A 108 -0.38 -16.35 7.39
CA GLY A 108 1.04 -16.55 7.15
C GLY A 108 1.93 -16.33 8.39
N GLY A 109 1.39 -15.75 9.46
CA GLY A 109 2.09 -15.52 10.72
C GLY A 109 3.28 -14.55 10.61
N TRP A 110 3.28 -13.67 9.61
CA TRP A 110 4.37 -12.72 9.41
C TRP A 110 4.26 -11.51 10.35
N ALA A 111 5.38 -11.15 10.96
CA ALA A 111 5.49 -9.97 11.83
C ALA A 111 5.99 -8.74 11.07
N GLY A 112 5.86 -7.56 11.68
CA GLY A 112 6.39 -6.30 11.15
C GLY A 112 5.41 -5.48 10.30
N ILE A 113 4.14 -5.87 10.28
CA ILE A 113 3.03 -5.11 9.71
C ILE A 113 1.89 -5.01 10.71
N SER A 114 1.23 -3.86 10.75
CA SER A 114 0.00 -3.65 11.51
C SER A 114 -1.09 -3.19 10.55
N PHE A 115 -2.33 -3.56 10.87
CA PHE A 115 -3.51 -3.18 10.10
C PHE A 115 -4.34 -2.19 10.91
N ARG A 116 -4.85 -1.19 10.20
CA ARG A 116 -5.85 -0.23 10.71
C ARG A 116 -6.98 -0.19 9.70
N GLU A 117 -8.18 -0.48 10.17
CA GLU A 117 -9.39 -0.35 9.35
C GLU A 117 -9.62 1.13 9.01
N LEU A 118 -10.05 1.39 7.77
CA LEU A 118 -10.31 2.73 7.28
C LEU A 118 -11.77 2.87 6.87
N PRO A 119 -12.44 3.96 7.26
CA PRO A 119 -13.77 4.26 6.73
C PRO A 119 -13.72 4.49 5.22
N VAL A 120 -14.76 4.01 4.54
CA VAL A 120 -14.98 4.18 3.10
C VAL A 120 -16.28 4.98 2.90
N ARG A 121 -16.27 5.97 2.00
CA ARG A 121 -17.40 6.85 1.72
C ARG A 121 -17.68 6.93 0.23
#